data_AF-A0A562S8P8-F1
#
_entry.id   AF-A0A562S8P8-F1
#
_cell.length_a   1.000
_cell.length_b   1.000
_cell.length_c   1.000
_cell.angle_alpha   90.00
_cell.angle_beta   90.00
_cell.angle_gamma   90.00
#
_symmetry.space_group_name_H-M   'P 1'
#
loop_
_entity.id
_entity.type
_entity.pdbx_description
1 polymer ?
#
loop_
_entity_poly.entity_id
_entity_poly.type
_entity_poly.pdbx_seq_one_letter_code
_entity_poly.pdbx_strand_id
1 'polypeptide(L)' 'MGSMDEQILRTTKEMVVKFIEVGRVSPTTFEDIFKNVYRTVCEAVEENSLQGEKKER' A
#
# COMPACT_ATOMS: atom_id res chain seq x y z
N MET A 1 18.30 0.62 -2.95
CA MET A 1 16.83 0.79 -3.02
C MET A 1 16.23 -0.56 -2.65
N GLY A 2 15.33 -0.61 -1.66
CA GLY A 2 14.72 -1.88 -1.21
C GLY A 2 13.92 -2.56 -2.31
N SER A 3 13.64 -3.86 -2.17
CA SER A 3 12.82 -4.60 -3.14
C SER A 3 11.43 -3.97 -3.28
N MET A 4 10.72 -4.27 -4.38
CA MET A 4 9.34 -3.81 -4.59
C MET A 4 8.45 -4.20 -3.39
N ASP A 5 8.60 -5.42 -2.90
CA ASP A 5 7.88 -5.92 -1.71
C ASP A 5 8.19 -5.08 -0.46
N GLU A 6 9.45 -4.72 -0.24
CA GLU A 6 9.83 -3.87 0.88
C GLU A 6 9.19 -2.48 0.77
N GLN A 7 9.12 -1.92 -0.44
CA GLN A 7 8.48 -0.63 -0.70
C GLN A 7 6.97 -0.70 -0.43
N ILE A 8 6.30 -1.75 -0.92
CA ILE A 8 4.86 -1.98 -0.67
C ILE A 8 4.57 -2.09 0.83
N LEU A 9 5.35 -2.91 1.54
CA LEU A 9 5.16 -3.10 2.99
C LEU A 9 5.44 -1.83 3.78
N ARG A 10 6.47 -1.06 3.40
CA ARG A 10 6.80 0.23 4.03
C ARG A 10 5.69 1.26 3.83
N THR A 11 5.23 1.45 2.60
CA THR A 11 4.14 2.37 2.27
C THR A 11 2.85 1.98 2.99
N THR A 12 2.50 0.69 2.97
CA THR A 12 1.34 0.17 3.71
C THR A 12 1.42 0.52 5.19
N LYS A 13 2.56 0.22 5.83
CA LYS A 13 2.78 0.53 7.25
C LYS A 13 2.61 2.03 7.53
N GLU A 14 3.22 2.90 6.72
CA GLU A 14 3.18 4.35 6.91
C GLU A 14 1.77 4.92 6.77
N MET A 15 0.99 4.45 5.78
CA MET A 15 -0.41 4.85 5.61
C MET A 15 -1.27 4.47 6.82
N VAL A 16 -1.14 3.22 7.30
CA VAL A 16 -1.94 2.71 8.42
C VAL A 16 -1.57 3.43 9.72
N VAL A 17 -0.26 3.60 10.00
CA VAL A 17 0.20 4.40 11.15
C VAL A 17 -0.35 5.82 11.06
N LYS A 18 -0.33 6.43 9.87
CA LYS A 18 -0.85 7.78 9.70
C LYS A 18 -2.35 7.86 10.03
N PHE A 19 -3.15 6.90 9.58
CA PHE A 19 -4.58 6.85 9.90
C PHE A 19 -4.86 6.71 11.40
N ILE A 20 -4.02 5.97 12.13
CA ILE A 20 -4.11 5.84 13.57
C ILE A 20 -3.71 7.16 14.26
N GLU A 21 -2.60 7.77 13.85
CA GLU A 21 -2.12 9.06 14.40
C GLU A 21 -3.16 10.18 14.25
N VAL A 22 -3.88 10.22 13.12
CA VAL A 22 -4.93 11.22 12.88
C VAL A 22 -6.29 10.84 13.47
N GLY A 23 -6.39 9.71 14.15
CA GLY A 23 -7.62 9.23 14.79
C GLY A 23 -8.71 8.78 13.81
N ARG A 24 -8.37 8.42 12.57
CA ARG A 24 -9.32 7.91 11.56
C ARG A 24 -9.52 6.40 11.66
N VAL A 25 -8.55 5.68 12.23
CA VAL A 25 -8.58 4.23 12.44
C VAL A 25 -8.20 3.93 13.89
N SER A 26 -8.91 2.98 14.51
CA SER A 26 -8.53 2.47 15.83
C SER A 26 -7.35 1.48 15.70
N PRO A 27 -6.38 1.48 16.63
CA PRO A 27 -5.37 0.43 16.70
C PRO A 27 -5.96 -0.97 16.81
N THR A 28 -7.16 -1.11 17.39
CA THR A 28 -7.84 -2.41 17.57
C THR A 28 -8.29 -3.03 16.26
N THR A 29 -8.48 -2.24 15.20
CA THR A 29 -8.90 -2.70 13.87
C THR A 29 -7.73 -2.73 12.89
N PHE A 30 -6.48 -2.69 13.38
CA PHE A 30 -5.28 -2.60 12.55
C PHE A 30 -5.19 -3.73 11.51
N GLU A 31 -5.50 -4.96 11.89
CA GLU A 31 -5.30 -6.13 11.02
C GLU A 31 -6.08 -6.05 9.70
N ASP A 32 -7.36 -5.65 9.77
CA ASP A 32 -8.22 -5.55 8.61
C ASP A 32 -7.86 -4.35 7.75
N ILE A 33 -7.56 -3.22 8.40
CA ILE A 33 -7.16 -2.00 7.71
C ILE A 33 -5.82 -2.19 7.00
N PHE A 34 -4.86 -2.86 7.64
CA PHE A 34 -3.56 -3.14 7.03
C PHE A 34 -3.70 -4.00 5.78
N LYS A 35 -4.49 -5.07 5.82
CA LYS A 35 -4.76 -5.93 4.65
C LYS A 35 -5.43 -5.17 3.51
N ASN A 36 -6.38 -4.28 3.84
CA ASN A 36 -7.07 -3.46 2.84
C ASN A 36 -6.11 -2.47 2.18
N VAL A 37 -5.32 -1.72 2.95
CA VAL A 37 -4.33 -0.79 2.42
C VAL A 37 -3.27 -1.52 1.61
N TYR A 38 -2.76 -2.67 2.10
CA TYR A 38 -1.78 -3.49 1.39
C TYR A 38 -2.27 -3.87 -0.01
N ARG A 39 -3.51 -4.38 -0.09
CA ARG A 39 -4.13 -4.74 -1.37
C ARG A 39 -4.23 -3.53 -2.30
N THR A 40 -4.68 -2.39 -1.81
CA THR A 40 -4.76 -1.15 -2.61
C THR A 40 -3.39 -0.69 -3.12
N VAL A 41 -2.34 -0.82 -2.32
CA VAL A 41 -0.97 -0.47 -2.75
C VAL A 41 -0.45 -1.46 -3.79
N CYS A 42 -0.67 -2.77 -3.60
CA CYS A 42 -0.31 -3.79 -4.60
C CYS A 42 -1.00 -3.53 -5.94
N GLU A 43 -2.33 -3.33 -5.92
CA GLU A 43 -3.12 -3.05 -7.12
C GLU A 43 -2.59 -1.81 -7.86
N ALA A 44 -2.27 -0.73 -7.14
CA ALA A 44 -1.69 0.48 -7.74
C ALA A 44 -0.33 0.23 -8.41
N VAL A 45 0.51 -0.62 -7.83
CA VAL A 45 1.82 -0.99 -8.38
C VAL A 45 1.67 -1.89 -9.61
N GLU A 46 0.75 -2.85 -9.56
CA GLU A 46 0.43 -3.73 -10.68
C GLU A 46 -0.14 -2.94 -11.85
N GLU A 47 -1.09 -2.03 -11.61
CA GLU A 47 -1.66 -1.15 -12.63
C GLU A 47 -0.59 -0.26 -13.30
N ASN A 48 0.33 0.29 -12.51
CA ASN A 48 1.45 1.07 -13.04
C ASN A 48 2.38 0.22 -13.92
N SER A 49 2.63 -1.03 -13.52
CA SER A 49 3.46 -1.96 -14.31
C SER A 49 2.79 -2.30 -15.65
N LEU A 50 1.48 -2.54 -15.65
CA LEU A 50 0.69 -2.80 -16.86
C LEU A 50 0.59 -1.58 -17.79
N GLN A 51 0.58 -0.36 -17.24
CA GLN A 51 0.61 0.87 -18.04
C GLN A 51 1.97 1.11 -18.70
N GLY A 52 3.07 0.68 -18.05
CA GLY A 52 4.40 0.70 -18.65
C GLY A 52 4.48 -0.14 -19.92
N GLU A 53 3.95 -1.37 -19.88
CA GLU A 53 3.98 -2.30 -21.02
C GLU A 53 3.09 -1.87 -22.19
N LYS A 54 1.98 -1.16 -21.92
CA LYS A 54 1.08 -0.65 -22.97
C LYS A 54 1.61 0.61 -23.67
N LYS A 55 2.53 1.35 -23.04
CA LYS A 55 3.10 2.58 -23.61
C LYS A 55 4.30 2.32 -24.53
N GLU A 56 4.84 1.11 -24.48
CA GLU A 56 6.01 0.67 -25.27
C GLU A 56 5.63 -0.19 -26.50
N ARG A 57 4.33 -0.39 -26.76
CA ARG A 57 3.79 -1.03 -27.97
C ARG A 57 3.02 -0.04 -28.84
#